data_AF-A0A329ZN35-F1
#
_entry.id   AF-A0A329ZN35-F1
#
_cell.length_a   1.000
_cell.length_b   1.000
_cell.length_c   1.000
_cell.angle_alpha   90.00
_cell.angle_beta   90.00
_cell.angle_gamma   90.00
#
_symmetry.space_group_name_H-M   'P 1'
#
loop_
_entity.id
_entity.type
_entity.pdbx_description
1 polymer ?
#
loop_
_entity_poly.entity_id
_entity_poly.type
_entity_poly.pdbx_seq_one_letter_code
_entity_poly.pdbx_strand_id
1 'polypeptide(L)'
;MASIFITIEKEESESDVRLIDLWQTPVMALKPFWNGNDESLNDFLKKYHLEWEETHSIYETKMQSAEMIEKCSDIFKQDIAQFDFRLASALKGKGLAPFADVPLVKISFDIKSYGYEEQEILKNYFFTCTSRSFLDFRGIQDSKLIFYYSRRGLIDEESKIGVYTTRVAYNFKENTKNIKDTNFILSGLCLGFAYVLPNITFCYSWKNGIGLERETHVTGQEILISKQESIRIRNQAKEELKSQKMKNRTSLAPESLEQKLSQAATTQFRMNLEDSFEECLKLGVTYYAEKEREKLEMRLQKAEQDAKEAYIYIRTQIDDGISIKEALDLAKQKYRDDDTINLASLLITRDIQDISKKETQISSLKEEITNRETEYQKSFEQIAKLEQTISSLKGSLSEKVNELNLFKEKAEEEMKKFAEETEKNFKEAIEKLVQENEQLETDLAGSGTVIDRLHVENSILKDNNAKAESKNEELQKEIRELYIFKAMYNQSSNSSESKEGESVSEIFSDEIQRISELPPLKKCGLPN
;
A
#
# COMPACT_ATOMS: atom_id res chain seq x y z
N MET A 1 18.69 -15.18 -13.93
CA MET A 1 18.25 -14.29 -15.02
C MET A 1 17.95 -12.93 -14.40
N ALA A 2 18.37 -11.83 -15.01
CA ALA A 2 17.91 -10.50 -14.60
C ALA A 2 16.39 -10.43 -14.76
N SER A 3 15.68 -9.80 -13.82
CA SER A 3 14.22 -9.69 -13.84
C SER A 3 13.81 -8.36 -13.26
N ILE A 4 12.87 -7.68 -13.93
CA ILE A 4 12.23 -6.49 -13.39
C ILE A 4 11.19 -6.94 -12.38
N PHE A 5 11.40 -6.58 -11.13
CA PHE A 5 10.41 -6.80 -10.09
C PHE A 5 9.35 -5.70 -10.15
N ILE A 6 8.10 -6.11 -10.29
CA ILE A 6 6.95 -5.23 -10.36
C ILE A 6 6.22 -5.27 -9.04
N THR A 7 6.01 -4.10 -8.44
CA THR A 7 5.18 -3.92 -7.26
C THR A 7 4.02 -3.00 -7.61
N ILE A 8 2.79 -3.48 -7.44
CA ILE A 8 1.57 -2.67 -7.52
C ILE A 8 1.13 -2.38 -6.09
N GLU A 9 1.25 -1.12 -5.70
CA GLU A 9 0.76 -0.64 -4.41
C GLU A 9 -0.65 -0.10 -4.61
N LYS A 10 -1.60 -0.74 -3.92
CA LYS A 10 -2.97 -0.25 -3.82
C LYS A 10 -3.03 0.72 -2.65
N GLU A 11 -2.37 1.87 -2.79
CA GLU A 11 -2.45 2.92 -1.78
C GLU A 11 -3.49 3.97 -2.18
N GLU A 12 -4.38 4.25 -1.23
CA GLU A 12 -5.34 5.36 -1.24
C GLU A 12 -4.64 6.71 -0.94
N SER A 13 -3.31 6.70 -0.75
CA SER A 13 -2.42 7.83 -0.51
C SER A 13 -2.13 8.57 -1.82
N GLU A 14 -3.03 9.43 -2.29
CA GLU A 14 -2.70 10.42 -3.33
C GLU A 14 -1.64 11.45 -2.86
N SER A 15 -1.23 11.40 -1.58
CA SER A 15 -0.23 12.27 -0.95
C SER A 15 1.19 12.11 -1.50
N ASP A 16 1.54 10.94 -2.04
CA ASP A 16 2.90 10.69 -2.54
C ASP A 16 3.08 11.05 -4.02
N VAL A 17 2.01 11.50 -4.69
CA VAL A 17 2.05 11.90 -6.09
C VAL A 17 2.51 13.35 -6.19
N ARG A 18 3.60 13.59 -6.91
CA ARG A 18 4.11 14.94 -7.15
C ARG A 18 3.54 15.48 -8.46
N LEU A 19 2.98 16.68 -8.41
CA LEU A 19 2.39 17.32 -9.61
C LEU A 19 3.40 17.55 -10.73
N ILE A 20 4.66 17.81 -10.40
CA ILE A 20 5.75 17.97 -11.37
C ILE A 20 6.01 16.70 -12.19
N ASP A 21 5.58 15.54 -11.70
CA ASP A 21 5.72 14.26 -12.39
C ASP A 21 4.57 14.02 -13.39
N LEU A 22 3.61 14.96 -13.54
CA LEU A 22 2.52 14.85 -14.50
C LEU A 22 3.08 14.73 -15.92
N TRP A 23 2.81 13.60 -16.56
CA TRP A 23 3.40 13.28 -17.85
C TRP A 23 2.38 13.12 -18.97
N GLN A 24 1.19 12.59 -18.65
CA GLN A 24 0.13 12.39 -19.64
C GLN A 24 -1.17 13.02 -19.20
N THR A 25 -1.74 13.86 -20.06
CA THR A 25 -3.08 14.42 -19.95
C THR A 25 -4.08 13.67 -20.85
N PRO A 26 -5.40 13.86 -20.69
CA PRO A 26 -6.38 13.17 -21.52
C PRO A 26 -6.25 13.44 -23.01
N VAL A 27 -5.86 14.66 -23.39
CA VAL A 27 -5.61 15.02 -24.80
C VAL A 27 -4.39 14.25 -25.35
N MET A 28 -3.32 14.15 -24.57
CA MET A 28 -2.14 13.37 -24.97
C MET A 28 -2.48 11.88 -25.11
N ALA A 29 -3.34 11.34 -24.23
CA ALA A 29 -3.84 9.97 -24.33
C ALA A 29 -4.69 9.72 -25.60
N LEU A 30 -5.32 10.76 -26.14
CA LEU A 30 -6.10 10.71 -27.39
C LEU A 30 -5.25 10.90 -28.65
N LYS A 31 -4.04 11.48 -28.53
CA LYS A 31 -3.12 11.73 -29.66
C LYS A 31 -2.90 10.52 -30.58
N PRO A 32 -2.74 9.27 -30.07
CA PRO A 32 -2.55 8.10 -30.94
C PRO A 32 -3.71 7.82 -31.92
N PHE A 33 -4.87 8.43 -31.71
CA PHE A 33 -6.06 8.28 -32.55
C PHE A 33 -6.29 9.47 -33.48
N TRP A 34 -5.35 10.41 -33.57
CA TRP A 34 -5.36 11.53 -34.51
C TRP A 34 -4.71 11.11 -35.83
N ASN A 35 -5.42 11.27 -36.94
CA ASN A 35 -4.90 10.90 -38.27
C ASN A 35 -4.20 12.07 -38.99
N GLY A 36 -4.12 13.25 -38.35
CA GLY A 36 -3.44 14.43 -38.90
C GLY A 36 -2.00 14.60 -38.44
N ASN A 37 -1.42 15.75 -38.80
CA ASN A 37 -0.12 16.17 -38.29
C ASN A 37 -0.24 16.89 -36.94
N ASP A 38 0.90 17.08 -36.26
CA ASP A 38 0.94 17.73 -34.94
C ASP A 38 0.49 19.20 -34.98
N GLU A 39 0.74 19.92 -36.09
CA GLU A 39 0.29 21.31 -36.27
C GLU A 39 -1.24 21.40 -36.30
N SER A 40 -1.90 20.56 -37.11
CA SER A 40 -3.36 20.52 -37.20
C SER A 40 -4.02 20.05 -35.89
N LEU A 41 -3.34 19.19 -35.12
CA LEU A 41 -3.79 18.83 -33.78
C LEU A 41 -3.76 20.06 -32.87
N ASN A 42 -2.67 20.81 -32.86
CA ASN A 42 -2.55 22.02 -32.05
C ASN A 42 -3.59 23.08 -32.43
N ASP A 43 -3.87 23.25 -33.74
CA ASP A 43 -4.92 24.15 -34.22
C ASP A 43 -6.31 23.70 -33.75
N PHE A 44 -6.58 22.40 -33.76
CA PHE A 44 -7.83 21.83 -33.23
C PHE A 44 -7.95 22.08 -31.73
N LEU A 45 -6.89 21.86 -30.95
CA LEU A 45 -6.88 22.08 -29.50
C LEU A 45 -7.11 23.55 -29.16
N LYS A 46 -6.48 24.48 -29.89
CA LYS A 46 -6.69 25.92 -29.74
C LYS A 46 -8.12 26.35 -30.10
N LYS A 47 -8.66 25.85 -31.23
CA LYS A 47 -10.02 26.15 -31.70
C LYS A 47 -11.08 25.81 -30.65
N TYR A 48 -10.89 24.71 -29.92
CA TYR A 48 -11.83 24.21 -28.94
C TYR A 48 -11.42 24.47 -27.48
N HIS A 49 -10.39 25.27 -27.25
CA HIS A 49 -9.87 25.61 -25.91
C HIS A 49 -9.58 24.36 -25.05
N LEU A 50 -8.95 23.35 -25.65
CA LEU A 50 -8.52 22.10 -25.02
C LEU A 50 -7.05 22.21 -24.55
N GLU A 51 -6.69 23.32 -23.94
CA GLU A 51 -5.37 23.54 -23.36
C GLU A 51 -5.35 23.07 -21.90
N TRP A 52 -4.17 22.60 -21.45
CA TRP A 52 -3.97 22.17 -20.07
C TRP A 52 -3.47 23.34 -19.24
N GLU A 53 -4.18 23.67 -18.17
CA GLU A 53 -3.81 24.73 -17.23
C GLU A 53 -2.98 24.17 -16.06
N GLU A 54 -2.21 25.02 -15.41
CA GLU A 54 -1.41 24.63 -14.25
C GLU A 54 -2.32 24.36 -13.04
N THR A 55 -2.18 23.19 -12.42
CA THR A 55 -2.98 22.74 -11.27
C THR A 55 -2.13 22.67 -10.01
N HIS A 56 -2.73 22.98 -8.85
CA HIS A 56 -2.02 23.07 -7.57
C HIS A 56 -2.28 21.87 -6.64
N SER A 57 -3.18 20.96 -7.01
CA SER A 57 -3.46 19.73 -6.27
C SER A 57 -3.83 18.56 -7.20
N ILE A 58 -3.63 17.34 -6.71
CA ILE A 58 -4.04 16.12 -7.44
C ILE A 58 -5.55 16.11 -7.69
N TYR A 59 -6.31 16.63 -6.73
CA TYR A 59 -7.75 16.80 -6.88
C TYR A 59 -8.10 17.71 -8.06
N GLU A 60 -7.47 18.88 -8.17
CA GLU A 60 -7.64 19.80 -9.31
C GLU A 60 -7.25 19.14 -10.64
N THR A 61 -6.10 18.45 -10.68
CA THR A 61 -5.65 17.70 -11.86
C THR A 61 -6.69 16.67 -12.33
N LYS A 62 -7.30 15.94 -11.40
CA LYS A 62 -8.34 14.95 -11.70
C LYS A 62 -9.65 15.60 -12.15
N MET A 63 -10.03 16.72 -11.55
CA MET A 63 -11.20 17.52 -11.96
C MET A 63 -11.04 18.07 -13.37
N GLN A 64 -9.92 18.74 -13.65
CA GLN A 64 -9.62 19.26 -14.99
C GLN A 64 -9.57 18.14 -16.04
N SER A 65 -8.98 16.98 -15.69
CA SER A 65 -9.00 15.81 -16.57
C SER A 65 -10.43 15.34 -16.89
N ALA A 66 -11.32 15.33 -15.90
CA ALA A 66 -12.72 14.94 -16.08
C ALA A 66 -13.45 15.89 -17.00
N GLU A 67 -13.32 17.20 -16.75
CA GLU A 67 -13.91 18.26 -17.58
C GLU A 67 -13.41 18.21 -19.02
N MET A 68 -12.12 17.94 -19.21
CA MET A 68 -11.52 17.83 -20.54
C MET A 68 -12.08 16.64 -21.34
N ILE A 69 -12.25 15.48 -20.68
CA ILE A 69 -12.88 14.30 -21.31
C ILE A 69 -14.35 14.59 -21.66
N GLU A 70 -15.08 15.30 -20.80
CA GLU A 70 -16.46 15.70 -21.06
C GLU A 70 -16.56 16.68 -22.24
N LYS A 71 -15.74 17.72 -22.27
CA LYS A 71 -15.60 18.65 -23.40
C LYS A 71 -15.30 17.90 -24.70
N CYS A 72 -14.33 16.98 -24.69
CA CYS A 72 -14.02 16.15 -25.86
C CYS A 72 -15.22 15.29 -26.31
N SER A 73 -15.98 14.72 -25.37
CA SER A 73 -17.20 13.95 -25.68
C SER A 73 -18.25 14.80 -26.38
N ASP A 74 -18.43 16.05 -25.94
CA ASP A 74 -19.38 16.98 -26.55
C ASP A 74 -18.92 17.50 -27.91
N ILE A 75 -17.64 17.84 -28.06
CA ILE A 75 -17.05 18.27 -29.33
C ILE A 75 -17.18 17.14 -30.36
N PHE A 76 -16.84 15.90 -30.01
CA PHE A 76 -16.90 14.76 -30.95
C PHE A 76 -18.33 14.36 -31.37
N LYS A 77 -19.38 14.88 -30.71
CA LYS A 77 -20.76 14.76 -31.22
C LYS A 77 -21.02 15.68 -32.41
N GLN A 78 -20.32 16.81 -32.49
CA GLN A 78 -20.54 17.86 -33.47
C GLN A 78 -19.48 17.84 -34.58
N ASP A 79 -18.21 17.76 -34.20
CA ASP A 79 -17.04 17.80 -35.09
C ASP A 79 -15.94 16.90 -34.54
N ILE A 80 -15.83 15.69 -35.09
CA ILE A 80 -14.73 14.77 -34.76
C ILE A 80 -13.41 15.14 -35.45
N ALA A 81 -13.45 16.05 -36.42
CA ALA A 81 -12.31 16.44 -37.26
C ALA A 81 -11.55 15.20 -37.80
N GLN A 82 -10.24 15.12 -37.53
CA GLN A 82 -9.37 14.04 -38.02
C GLN A 82 -9.13 12.93 -36.98
N PHE A 83 -9.82 12.98 -35.84
CA PHE A 83 -9.81 11.87 -34.90
C PHE A 83 -10.51 10.64 -35.50
N ASP A 84 -10.08 9.46 -35.06
CA ASP A 84 -10.76 8.21 -35.40
C ASP A 84 -12.24 8.27 -34.99
N PHE A 85 -13.14 8.07 -35.96
CA PHE A 85 -14.59 8.15 -35.76
C PHE A 85 -15.10 7.21 -34.65
N ARG A 86 -14.37 6.14 -34.33
CA ARG A 86 -14.66 5.20 -33.24
C ARG A 86 -14.60 5.88 -31.87
N LEU A 87 -13.90 7.00 -31.71
CA LEU A 87 -13.85 7.77 -30.46
C LEU A 87 -15.19 8.41 -30.11
N ALA A 88 -15.97 8.86 -31.12
CA ALA A 88 -17.28 9.47 -30.88
C ALA A 88 -18.23 8.51 -30.17
N SER A 89 -18.15 7.20 -30.44
CA SER A 89 -18.98 6.20 -29.73
C SER A 89 -18.36 5.78 -28.39
N ALA A 90 -17.03 5.75 -28.29
CA ALA A 90 -16.30 5.39 -27.09
C ALA A 90 -16.56 6.35 -25.91
N LEU A 91 -16.60 7.66 -26.19
CA LEU A 91 -16.77 8.71 -25.17
C LEU A 91 -18.25 9.02 -24.83
N LYS A 92 -19.22 8.41 -25.52
CA LYS A 92 -20.68 8.65 -25.35
C LYS A 92 -21.32 7.91 -24.16
N GLY A 93 -20.56 7.14 -23.38
CA GLY A 93 -21.12 6.18 -22.41
C GLY A 93 -21.88 6.79 -21.23
N LYS A 94 -23.20 6.56 -21.15
CA LYS A 94 -23.97 6.59 -19.88
C LYS A 94 -23.46 5.47 -18.98
N GLY A 95 -22.82 5.79 -17.86
CA GLY A 95 -22.27 4.79 -16.93
C GLY A 95 -20.81 5.03 -16.51
N LEU A 96 -20.27 6.19 -16.85
CA LEU A 96 -18.97 6.63 -16.38
C LEU A 96 -19.14 7.22 -14.97
N ALA A 97 -18.61 6.56 -13.93
CA ALA A 97 -18.37 7.24 -12.65
C ALA A 97 -17.59 8.55 -12.94
N PRO A 98 -17.79 9.63 -12.18
CA PRO A 98 -17.02 10.85 -12.37
C PRO A 98 -15.54 10.48 -12.46
N PHE A 99 -14.86 10.88 -13.55
CA PHE A 99 -13.45 10.53 -13.74
C PHE A 99 -12.61 10.99 -12.54
N ALA A 100 -13.02 12.10 -11.92
CA ALA A 100 -12.47 12.64 -10.68
C ALA A 100 -12.47 11.63 -9.50
N ASP A 101 -13.42 10.70 -9.45
CA ASP A 101 -13.55 9.73 -8.35
C ASP A 101 -12.72 8.46 -8.58
N VAL A 102 -12.10 8.30 -9.75
CA VAL A 102 -11.27 7.14 -10.03
C VAL A 102 -9.93 7.30 -9.30
N PRO A 103 -9.55 6.36 -8.41
CA PRO A 103 -8.28 6.46 -7.70
C PRO A 103 -7.10 6.23 -8.65
N LEU A 104 -5.99 6.90 -8.35
CA LEU A 104 -4.70 6.62 -8.95
C LEU A 104 -4.14 5.30 -8.38
N VAL A 105 -3.38 4.57 -9.19
CA VAL A 105 -2.66 3.36 -8.76
C VAL A 105 -1.19 3.56 -9.04
N LYS A 106 -0.34 3.12 -8.11
CA LYS A 106 1.12 3.15 -8.22
C LYS A 106 1.65 1.81 -8.69
N ILE A 107 2.53 1.83 -9.69
CA ILE A 107 3.34 0.69 -10.12
C ILE A 107 4.80 1.09 -10.06
N SER A 108 5.60 0.25 -9.43
CA SER A 108 7.05 0.40 -9.38
C SER A 108 7.70 -0.72 -10.19
N PHE A 109 8.61 -0.37 -11.10
CA PHE A 109 9.43 -1.30 -11.87
C PHE A 109 10.87 -1.19 -11.37
N ASP A 110 11.35 -2.21 -10.65
CA ASP A 110 12.76 -2.27 -10.23
C ASP A 110 13.63 -2.81 -11.36
N ILE A 111 14.47 -1.93 -11.91
CA ILE A 111 15.36 -2.22 -13.04
C ILE A 111 16.80 -2.45 -12.61
N LYS A 112 17.09 -2.51 -11.30
CA LYS A 112 18.45 -2.63 -10.74
C LYS A 112 19.22 -3.86 -11.25
N SER A 113 18.51 -4.94 -11.58
CA SER A 113 19.15 -6.19 -12.03
C SER A 113 19.73 -6.12 -13.46
N TYR A 114 19.43 -5.05 -14.21
CA TYR A 114 19.88 -4.88 -15.58
C TYR A 114 21.15 -4.01 -15.66
N GLY A 115 21.91 -4.14 -16.75
CA GLY A 115 23.07 -3.28 -17.02
C GLY A 115 22.65 -1.84 -17.31
N TYR A 116 23.63 -0.93 -17.31
CA TYR A 116 23.38 0.50 -17.52
C TYR A 116 22.69 0.79 -18.86
N GLU A 117 23.13 0.13 -19.94
CA GLU A 117 22.57 0.32 -21.28
C GLU A 117 21.09 -0.10 -21.34
N GLU A 118 20.75 -1.27 -20.81
CA GLU A 118 19.36 -1.73 -20.79
C GLU A 118 18.48 -0.85 -19.90
N GLN A 119 19.01 -0.36 -18.77
CA GLN A 119 18.29 0.57 -17.92
C GLN A 119 17.97 1.89 -18.65
N GLU A 120 18.91 2.44 -19.41
CA GLU A 120 18.69 3.67 -20.19
C GLU A 120 17.68 3.48 -21.32
N ILE A 121 17.71 2.32 -22.00
CA ILE A 121 16.70 1.96 -23.00
C ILE A 121 15.30 1.95 -22.39
N LEU A 122 15.14 1.32 -21.22
CA LEU A 122 13.87 1.24 -20.51
C LEU A 122 13.39 2.61 -20.01
N LYS A 123 14.29 3.43 -19.46
CA LYS A 123 13.97 4.81 -19.05
C LYS A 123 13.50 5.64 -20.24
N ASN A 124 14.24 5.60 -21.35
CA ASN A 124 13.90 6.37 -22.54
C ASN A 124 12.51 5.98 -23.07
N TYR A 125 12.21 4.68 -23.17
CA TYR A 125 10.85 4.24 -23.53
C TYR A 125 9.80 4.68 -22.50
N PHE A 126 10.11 4.55 -21.20
CA PHE A 126 9.21 4.90 -20.11
C PHE A 126 8.81 6.38 -20.12
N PHE A 127 9.65 7.30 -20.60
CA PHE A 127 9.26 8.71 -20.75
C PHE A 127 8.72 9.04 -22.14
N THR A 128 9.10 8.33 -23.18
CA THR A 128 8.62 8.67 -24.55
C THR A 128 7.29 8.04 -24.92
N CYS A 129 6.87 6.95 -24.27
CA CYS A 129 5.65 6.24 -24.66
C CYS A 129 4.37 6.96 -24.21
N THR A 130 3.31 6.90 -25.02
CA THR A 130 1.96 7.25 -24.59
C THR A 130 1.33 6.04 -23.89
N SER A 131 0.95 6.19 -22.63
CA SER A 131 0.28 5.11 -21.89
C SER A 131 -1.19 5.01 -22.30
N ARG A 132 -1.84 3.93 -21.90
CA ARG A 132 -3.29 3.74 -22.13
C ARG A 132 -4.16 4.45 -21.11
N SER A 133 -3.58 4.98 -20.03
CA SER A 133 -4.35 5.74 -19.04
C SER A 133 -4.76 7.11 -19.61
N PHE A 134 -5.85 7.70 -19.15
CA PHE A 134 -6.11 9.11 -19.49
C PHE A 134 -5.20 10.09 -18.75
N LEU A 135 -4.69 9.69 -17.59
CA LEU A 135 -3.91 10.56 -16.72
C LEU A 135 -2.80 9.73 -16.09
N ASP A 136 -1.54 10.12 -16.29
CA ASP A 136 -0.41 9.46 -15.64
C ASP A 136 0.69 10.42 -15.17
N PHE A 137 1.40 9.98 -14.14
CA PHE A 137 2.55 10.64 -13.55
C PHE A 137 3.74 9.66 -13.54
N ARG A 138 4.91 10.16 -13.92
CA ARG A 138 6.10 9.34 -14.14
C ARG A 138 7.28 9.91 -13.37
N GLY A 139 7.91 9.06 -12.57
CA GLY A 139 9.08 9.43 -11.78
C GLY A 139 10.16 8.36 -11.84
N ILE A 140 11.38 8.74 -11.46
CA ILE A 140 12.48 7.82 -11.19
C ILE A 140 12.86 7.99 -9.73
N GLN A 141 12.97 6.88 -9.02
CA GLN A 141 13.52 6.83 -7.66
C GLN A 141 14.59 5.74 -7.62
N ASP A 142 15.85 6.14 -7.50
CA ASP A 142 17.00 5.24 -7.60
C ASP A 142 17.01 4.42 -8.91
N SER A 143 16.90 3.10 -8.80
CA SER A 143 16.77 2.16 -9.92
C SER A 143 15.32 1.69 -10.11
N LYS A 144 14.33 2.48 -9.68
CA LYS A 144 12.91 2.18 -9.85
C LYS A 144 12.24 3.22 -10.73
N LEU A 145 11.50 2.74 -11.73
CA LEU A 145 10.57 3.56 -12.51
C LEU A 145 9.23 3.56 -11.77
N ILE A 146 8.75 4.74 -11.40
CA ILE A 146 7.50 4.93 -10.67
C ILE A 146 6.44 5.44 -11.62
N PHE A 147 5.34 4.71 -11.71
CA PHE A 147 4.21 4.99 -12.61
C PHE A 147 2.93 5.11 -11.80
N TYR A 148 2.44 6.34 -11.62
CA TYR A 148 1.10 6.57 -11.11
C TYR A 148 0.16 6.77 -12.29
N TYR A 149 -0.98 6.10 -12.29
CA TYR A 149 -1.93 6.22 -13.40
C TYR A 149 -3.36 6.15 -12.93
N SER A 150 -4.24 6.87 -13.61
CA SER A 150 -5.67 6.68 -13.48
C SER A 150 -6.03 5.32 -14.03
N ARG A 151 -6.76 4.52 -13.24
CA ARG A 151 -7.26 3.22 -13.71
C ARG A 151 -8.17 3.31 -14.93
N ARG A 152 -8.61 4.52 -15.26
CA ARG A 152 -9.44 4.77 -16.42
C ARG A 152 -8.58 5.10 -17.62
N GLY A 153 -8.84 4.40 -18.73
CA GLY A 153 -8.02 4.50 -19.92
C GLY A 153 -8.75 4.08 -21.19
N LEU A 154 -8.00 4.16 -22.29
CA LEU A 154 -8.41 3.82 -23.65
C LEU A 154 -7.68 2.56 -24.12
N ILE A 155 -8.40 1.74 -24.88
CA ILE A 155 -7.80 0.60 -25.58
C ILE A 155 -8.40 0.47 -26.97
N ASP A 156 -7.54 0.26 -27.96
CA ASP A 156 -7.98 -0.06 -29.32
C ASP A 156 -8.29 -1.57 -29.41
N GLU A 157 -9.56 -1.90 -29.65
CA GLU A 157 -10.01 -3.28 -29.91
C GLU A 157 -10.16 -3.57 -31.42
N GLU A 158 -9.58 -2.73 -32.29
CA GLU A 158 -9.69 -2.65 -33.75
C GLU A 158 -11.10 -2.38 -34.28
N SER A 159 -12.11 -3.08 -33.76
CA SER A 159 -13.52 -2.89 -34.14
C SER A 159 -14.15 -1.66 -33.48
N LYS A 160 -13.66 -1.31 -32.29
CA LYS A 160 -14.11 -0.15 -31.50
C LYS A 160 -12.95 0.31 -30.62
N ILE A 161 -13.04 1.55 -30.16
CA ILE A 161 -12.21 2.03 -29.07
C ILE A 161 -13.00 1.85 -27.77
N GLY A 162 -12.39 1.14 -26.81
CA GLY A 162 -12.99 0.86 -25.52
C GLY A 162 -12.50 1.85 -24.48
N VAL A 163 -13.43 2.41 -23.69
CA VAL A 163 -13.11 3.16 -22.47
C VAL A 163 -13.54 2.33 -21.28
N TYR A 164 -12.57 1.94 -20.46
CA TYR A 164 -12.82 1.08 -19.29
C TYR A 164 -12.05 1.53 -18.07
N THR A 165 -12.55 1.16 -16.90
CA THR A 165 -11.80 1.20 -15.64
C THR A 165 -11.15 -0.15 -15.41
N THR A 166 -9.83 -0.15 -15.26
CA THR A 166 -9.02 -1.35 -15.16
C THR A 166 -9.03 -1.92 -13.74
N ARG A 167 -8.88 -3.25 -13.59
CA ARG A 167 -8.72 -3.89 -12.27
C ARG A 167 -7.28 -3.75 -11.78
N VAL A 168 -7.12 -3.81 -10.45
CA VAL A 168 -5.79 -3.91 -9.83
C VAL A 168 -5.34 -5.37 -9.91
N ALA A 169 -4.73 -5.74 -11.03
CA ALA A 169 -4.27 -7.09 -11.31
C ALA A 169 -2.91 -7.05 -12.04
N TYR A 170 -2.07 -8.06 -11.80
CA TYR A 170 -0.76 -8.21 -12.45
C TYR A 170 -0.93 -8.96 -13.79
N ASN A 171 -1.59 -8.33 -14.75
CA ASN A 171 -1.73 -8.88 -16.10
C ASN A 171 -0.62 -8.33 -17.01
N PHE A 172 0.32 -9.19 -17.42
CA PHE A 172 1.39 -8.79 -18.34
C PHE A 172 1.06 -9.05 -19.82
N LYS A 173 0.15 -9.99 -20.08
CA LYS A 173 -0.23 -10.45 -21.43
C LYS A 173 -1.60 -9.90 -21.84
N GLU A 174 -1.80 -9.66 -23.12
CA GLU A 174 -3.06 -9.14 -23.71
C GLU A 174 -3.96 -10.24 -24.32
N ASN A 175 -3.96 -11.44 -23.75
CA ASN A 175 -4.68 -12.60 -24.28
C ASN A 175 -6.06 -12.85 -23.64
N THR A 176 -6.61 -11.87 -22.92
CA THR A 176 -7.86 -12.07 -22.20
C THR A 176 -9.10 -11.87 -23.07
N LYS A 177 -10.10 -12.73 -22.85
CA LYS A 177 -11.42 -12.65 -23.53
C LYS A 177 -12.20 -11.39 -23.13
N ASN A 178 -12.04 -10.92 -21.89
CA ASN A 178 -12.70 -9.72 -21.37
C ASN A 178 -11.65 -8.73 -20.84
N ILE A 179 -11.55 -7.57 -21.50
CA ILE A 179 -10.58 -6.53 -21.14
C ILE A 179 -10.90 -5.91 -19.77
N LYS A 180 -12.19 -5.90 -19.37
CA LYS A 180 -12.63 -5.34 -18.09
C LYS A 180 -12.08 -6.09 -16.87
N ASP A 181 -11.68 -7.34 -17.05
CA ASP A 181 -11.12 -8.17 -15.98
C ASP A 181 -9.59 -8.07 -15.90
N THR A 182 -8.97 -7.22 -16.71
CA THR A 182 -7.51 -7.07 -16.78
C THR A 182 -7.01 -5.69 -16.45
N ASN A 183 -5.74 -5.64 -16.03
CA ASN A 183 -4.95 -4.43 -16.04
C ASN A 183 -4.36 -4.13 -17.43
N PHE A 184 -5.19 -3.59 -18.33
CA PHE A 184 -4.79 -3.34 -19.72
C PHE A 184 -3.78 -2.19 -19.87
N ILE A 185 -3.64 -1.35 -18.83
CA ILE A 185 -2.69 -0.24 -18.80
C ILE A 185 -1.29 -0.81 -18.49
N LEU A 186 -1.17 -1.64 -17.45
CA LEU A 186 0.06 -2.36 -17.15
C LEU A 186 0.49 -3.27 -18.30
N SER A 187 -0.42 -4.09 -18.84
CA SER A 187 -0.06 -4.99 -19.95
C SER A 187 0.43 -4.23 -21.19
N GLY A 188 -0.16 -3.06 -21.47
CA GLY A 188 0.30 -2.20 -22.56
C GLY A 188 1.71 -1.65 -22.35
N LEU A 189 2.04 -1.26 -21.13
CA LEU A 189 3.38 -0.77 -20.79
C LEU A 189 4.43 -1.90 -20.83
N CYS A 190 4.09 -3.08 -20.29
CA CYS A 190 4.93 -4.28 -20.39
C CYS A 190 5.15 -4.74 -21.83
N LEU A 191 4.12 -4.68 -22.68
CA LEU A 191 4.23 -4.95 -24.11
C LEU A 191 5.20 -3.97 -24.78
N GLY A 192 5.10 -2.69 -24.42
CA GLY A 192 6.03 -1.65 -24.85
C GLY A 192 7.49 -1.95 -24.51
N PHE A 193 7.75 -2.25 -23.25
CA PHE A 193 9.08 -2.68 -22.81
C PHE A 193 9.56 -3.94 -23.53
N ALA A 194 8.69 -4.91 -23.78
CA ALA A 194 9.04 -6.12 -24.52
C ALA A 194 9.42 -5.83 -25.99
N TYR A 195 8.86 -4.80 -26.62
CA TYR A 195 9.26 -4.40 -27.97
C TYR A 195 10.67 -3.80 -28.02
N VAL A 196 11.02 -2.97 -27.03
CA VAL A 196 12.33 -2.30 -27.01
C VAL A 196 13.42 -3.23 -26.46
N LEU A 197 13.07 -4.14 -25.54
CA LEU A 197 13.97 -5.12 -24.95
C LEU A 197 13.31 -6.52 -24.87
N PRO A 198 13.40 -7.35 -25.93
CA PRO A 198 12.70 -8.65 -25.97
C PRO A 198 13.12 -9.67 -24.89
N ASN A 199 14.37 -9.58 -24.42
CA ASN A 199 14.93 -10.49 -23.41
C ASN A 199 14.60 -10.06 -21.97
N ILE A 200 13.72 -9.08 -21.80
CA ILE A 200 13.25 -8.64 -20.49
C ILE A 200 12.45 -9.75 -19.80
N THR A 201 12.53 -9.84 -18.48
CA THR A 201 11.72 -10.75 -17.68
C THR A 201 11.01 -9.93 -16.62
N PHE A 202 9.68 -10.04 -16.55
CA PHE A 202 8.87 -9.41 -15.52
C PHE A 202 8.61 -10.42 -14.41
N CYS A 203 8.79 -9.99 -13.17
CA CYS A 203 8.51 -10.78 -11.98
C CYS A 203 7.53 -10.01 -11.08
N TYR A 204 6.56 -10.72 -10.51
CA TYR A 204 5.82 -10.20 -9.36
C TYR A 204 5.67 -11.30 -8.31
N SER A 205 5.71 -10.89 -7.05
CA SER A 205 5.48 -11.75 -5.90
C SER A 205 4.13 -11.43 -5.26
N TRP A 206 3.41 -12.46 -4.83
CA TRP A 206 2.20 -12.30 -4.04
C TRP A 206 2.08 -13.41 -3.02
N LYS A 207 1.44 -13.11 -1.88
CA LYS A 207 1.10 -14.11 -0.88
C LYS A 207 -0.20 -14.79 -1.26
N ASN A 208 -0.19 -16.12 -1.34
CA ASN A 208 -1.41 -16.88 -1.53
C ASN A 208 -2.24 -16.90 -0.23
N GLY A 209 -3.47 -17.44 -0.27
CA GLY A 209 -4.35 -17.51 0.90
C GLY A 209 -3.82 -18.32 2.10
N ILE A 210 -2.68 -19.00 1.94
CA ILE A 210 -1.99 -19.80 2.97
C ILE A 210 -0.75 -19.05 3.49
N GLY A 211 -0.50 -17.82 3.03
CA GLY A 211 0.64 -17.00 3.44
C GLY A 211 1.97 -17.36 2.77
N LEU A 212 1.98 -18.31 1.83
CA LEU A 212 3.17 -18.65 1.03
C LEU A 212 3.34 -17.62 -0.10
N GLU A 213 4.54 -17.08 -0.22
CA GLU A 213 4.92 -16.24 -1.35
C GLU A 213 5.07 -17.09 -2.62
N ARG A 214 4.34 -16.70 -3.65
CA ARG A 214 4.52 -17.22 -5.01
C ARG A 214 5.05 -16.11 -5.88
N GLU A 215 5.96 -16.49 -6.76
CA GLU A 215 6.49 -15.62 -7.81
C GLU A 215 5.98 -16.11 -9.17
N THR A 216 5.75 -15.17 -10.08
CA THR A 216 5.51 -15.49 -11.48
C THR A 216 6.43 -14.67 -12.34
N HIS A 217 7.09 -15.39 -13.24
CA HIS A 217 7.99 -14.84 -14.23
C HIS A 217 7.29 -14.87 -15.59
N VAL A 218 7.33 -13.75 -16.30
CA VAL A 218 6.86 -13.65 -17.68
C VAL A 218 7.93 -12.96 -18.51
N THR A 219 8.40 -13.62 -19.56
CA THR A 219 9.40 -13.06 -20.47
C THR A 219 8.77 -12.11 -21.50
N GLY A 220 9.54 -11.15 -22.00
CA GLY A 220 9.12 -10.24 -23.06
C GLY A 220 8.74 -10.99 -24.34
N GLN A 221 9.51 -12.03 -24.69
CA GLN A 221 9.19 -12.94 -25.81
C GLN A 221 7.81 -13.57 -25.66
N GLU A 222 7.45 -14.07 -24.48
CA GLU A 222 6.11 -14.63 -24.24
C GLU A 222 4.99 -13.59 -24.41
N ILE A 223 5.23 -12.33 -24.02
CA ILE A 223 4.25 -11.24 -24.20
C ILE A 223 4.06 -10.95 -25.70
N LEU A 224 5.16 -10.88 -26.46
CA LEU A 224 5.12 -10.67 -27.91
C LEU A 224 4.41 -11.82 -28.65
N ILE A 225 4.75 -13.07 -28.31
CA ILE A 225 4.09 -14.25 -28.88
C ILE A 225 2.60 -14.26 -28.55
N SER A 226 2.26 -13.98 -27.29
CA SER A 226 0.86 -13.91 -26.85
C SER A 226 0.06 -12.84 -27.61
N LYS A 227 0.68 -11.70 -27.93
CA LYS A 227 0.08 -10.67 -28.77
C LYS A 227 -0.14 -11.17 -30.20
N GLN A 228 0.87 -11.77 -30.83
CA GLN A 228 0.76 -12.32 -32.19
C GLN A 228 -0.33 -13.39 -32.30
N GLU A 229 -0.39 -14.29 -31.32
CA GLU A 229 -1.40 -15.35 -31.27
C GLU A 229 -2.81 -14.79 -31.09
N SER A 230 -2.98 -13.76 -30.25
CA SER A 230 -4.27 -13.07 -30.11
C SER A 230 -4.75 -12.46 -31.43
N ILE A 231 -3.83 -11.89 -32.22
CA ILE A 231 -4.13 -11.32 -33.55
C ILE A 231 -4.52 -12.44 -34.52
N ARG A 232 -3.76 -13.55 -34.53
CA ARG A 232 -4.03 -14.71 -35.40
C ARG A 232 -5.41 -15.32 -35.15
N ILE A 233 -5.75 -15.58 -33.89
CA ILE A 233 -7.05 -16.16 -33.50
C ILE A 233 -8.20 -15.22 -33.91
N ARG A 234 -8.04 -13.91 -33.72
CA ARG A 234 -9.05 -12.91 -34.12
C ARG A 234 -9.23 -12.83 -35.63
N ASN A 235 -8.15 -12.89 -36.41
CA ASN A 235 -8.22 -12.85 -37.86
C ASN A 235 -8.94 -14.09 -38.41
N GLN A 236 -8.64 -15.28 -37.87
CA GLN A 236 -9.36 -16.51 -38.20
C GLN A 236 -10.86 -16.39 -37.91
N ALA A 237 -11.23 -15.88 -36.72
CA ALA A 237 -12.64 -15.68 -36.36
C ALA A 237 -13.36 -14.67 -37.28
N LYS A 238 -12.67 -13.59 -37.71
CA LYS A 238 -13.22 -12.61 -38.68
C LYS A 238 -13.43 -13.24 -40.06
N GLU A 239 -12.51 -14.07 -40.53
CA GLU A 239 -12.64 -14.79 -41.81
C GLU A 239 -13.79 -15.81 -41.77
N GLU A 240 -13.92 -16.56 -40.68
CA GLU A 240 -15.04 -17.49 -40.47
C GLU A 240 -16.38 -16.74 -40.48
N LEU A 241 -16.51 -15.61 -39.77
CA LEU A 241 -17.71 -14.77 -39.79
C LEU A 241 -18.03 -14.18 -41.17
N LYS A 242 -17.00 -13.74 -41.92
CA LYS A 242 -17.19 -13.27 -43.30
C LYS A 242 -17.68 -14.40 -44.21
N SER A 243 -17.11 -15.60 -44.09
CA SER A 243 -17.53 -16.77 -44.87
C SER A 243 -18.98 -17.18 -44.58
N GLN A 244 -19.41 -17.12 -43.31
CA GLN A 244 -20.80 -17.38 -42.92
C GLN A 244 -21.75 -16.29 -43.43
N LYS A 245 -21.36 -15.01 -43.38
CA LYS A 245 -22.17 -13.91 -43.92
C LYS A 245 -22.30 -13.96 -45.44
N MET A 246 -21.26 -14.38 -46.17
CA MET A 246 -21.34 -14.59 -47.62
C MET A 246 -22.30 -15.73 -47.97
N LYS A 247 -22.28 -16.83 -47.20
CA LYS A 247 -23.22 -17.96 -47.37
C LYS A 247 -24.69 -17.60 -47.10
N ASN A 248 -24.94 -16.58 -46.26
CA ASN A 248 -26.30 -16.13 -45.93
C ASN A 248 -26.82 -14.99 -46.82
N ARG A 249 -26.02 -14.46 -47.75
CA ARG A 249 -26.37 -13.27 -48.57
C ARG A 249 -26.80 -13.59 -50.00
N THR A 250 -26.85 -14.87 -50.37
CA THR A 250 -27.43 -15.38 -51.64
C THR A 250 -28.96 -15.49 -51.57
N SER A 251 -29.61 -14.43 -51.06
CA SER A 251 -31.07 -14.30 -50.94
C SER A 251 -31.65 -13.36 -52.02
N LEU A 252 -31.24 -13.58 -53.27
CA LEU A 252 -32.08 -13.28 -54.43
C LEU A 252 -32.27 -14.59 -55.19
N ALA A 253 -33.54 -14.97 -55.37
CA ALA A 253 -33.94 -16.23 -55.98
C ALA A 253 -33.28 -16.37 -57.37
N PRO A 254 -32.33 -17.30 -57.57
CA PRO A 254 -31.93 -17.68 -58.90
C PRO A 254 -33.16 -18.34 -59.55
N GLU A 255 -33.37 -18.06 -60.83
CA GLU A 255 -34.30 -18.80 -61.68
C GLU A 255 -34.27 -20.29 -61.32
N SER A 256 -35.46 -20.87 -61.12
CA SER A 256 -35.66 -22.25 -60.69
C SER A 256 -34.64 -23.19 -61.35
N LEU A 257 -33.87 -23.92 -60.54
CA LEU A 257 -32.85 -24.89 -60.96
C LEU A 257 -33.44 -25.92 -61.95
N GLU A 258 -34.74 -26.19 -61.83
CA GLU A 258 -35.57 -27.05 -62.68
C GLU A 258 -35.66 -26.54 -64.14
N GLN A 259 -35.63 -25.22 -64.31
CA GLN A 259 -35.70 -24.54 -65.61
C GLN A 259 -34.35 -24.56 -66.35
N LYS A 260 -33.23 -24.56 -65.60
CA LYS A 260 -31.87 -24.72 -66.16
C LYS A 260 -31.54 -26.18 -66.51
N LEU A 261 -32.02 -27.13 -65.71
CA LEU A 261 -31.87 -28.57 -65.98
C LEU A 261 -32.64 -29.01 -67.24
N SER A 262 -33.80 -28.41 -67.51
CA SER A 262 -34.59 -28.68 -68.72
C SER A 262 -33.99 -28.05 -69.99
N GLN A 263 -33.33 -26.90 -69.90
CA GLN A 263 -32.59 -26.30 -71.02
C GLN A 263 -31.27 -27.04 -71.32
N ALA A 264 -30.55 -27.51 -70.30
CA ALA A 264 -29.30 -28.26 -70.47
C ALA A 264 -29.49 -29.68 -71.07
N ALA A 265 -30.74 -30.18 -71.16
CA ALA A 265 -31.07 -31.47 -71.76
C ALA A 265 -31.03 -31.49 -73.30
N THR A 266 -30.94 -30.33 -73.97
CA THR A 266 -30.80 -30.26 -75.44
C THR A 266 -29.32 -30.31 -75.85
N THR A 267 -28.75 -31.51 -75.85
CA THR A 267 -27.43 -31.79 -76.43
C THR A 267 -27.51 -31.83 -77.96
N GLN A 268 -27.18 -30.71 -78.62
CA GLN A 268 -26.66 -30.75 -80.00
C GLN A 268 -25.36 -29.96 -80.06
N PHE A 269 -24.25 -30.70 -80.18
CA PHE A 269 -22.93 -30.17 -80.45
C PHE A 269 -22.87 -29.77 -81.93
N ARG A 270 -22.77 -28.47 -82.25
CA ARG A 270 -22.56 -28.00 -83.64
C ARG A 270 -21.08 -27.68 -83.82
N MET A 271 -20.39 -28.46 -84.65
CA MET A 271 -18.98 -28.26 -84.98
C MET A 271 -18.81 -27.36 -86.21
N ASN A 272 -17.79 -26.51 -86.17
CA ASN A 272 -17.20 -25.89 -87.35
C ASN A 272 -16.04 -26.78 -87.85
N LEU A 273 -15.94 -26.93 -89.17
CA LEU A 273 -15.29 -28.05 -89.86
C LEU A 273 -13.83 -27.75 -90.28
N GLU A 274 -13.03 -27.07 -89.44
CA GLU A 274 -11.71 -26.56 -89.87
C GLU A 274 -10.49 -27.10 -89.09
N ASP A 275 -10.65 -27.88 -88.01
CA ASP A 275 -9.51 -28.42 -87.24
C ASP A 275 -9.32 -29.94 -87.43
N SER A 276 -8.07 -30.41 -87.30
CA SER A 276 -7.68 -31.83 -87.38
C SER A 276 -8.55 -32.70 -86.46
N PHE A 277 -9.10 -33.78 -87.02
CA PHE A 277 -10.08 -34.66 -86.36
C PHE A 277 -9.64 -35.13 -84.96
N GLU A 278 -8.34 -35.35 -84.77
CA GLU A 278 -7.78 -35.91 -83.55
C GLU A 278 -7.63 -34.91 -82.39
N GLU A 279 -7.37 -33.63 -82.70
CA GLU A 279 -7.43 -32.55 -81.71
C GLU A 279 -8.87 -32.22 -81.34
N CYS A 280 -9.78 -32.23 -82.33
CA CYS A 280 -11.18 -31.96 -82.09
C CYS A 280 -11.86 -33.04 -81.23
N LEU A 281 -11.45 -34.30 -81.37
CA LEU A 281 -11.96 -35.41 -80.57
C LEU A 281 -11.46 -35.34 -79.12
N LYS A 282 -10.20 -34.94 -78.89
CA LYS A 282 -9.68 -34.67 -77.54
C LYS A 282 -10.36 -33.49 -76.87
N LEU A 283 -10.63 -32.40 -77.61
CA LEU A 283 -11.36 -31.25 -77.09
C LEU A 283 -12.82 -31.60 -76.76
N GLY A 284 -13.46 -32.44 -77.59
CA GLY A 284 -14.83 -32.92 -77.35
C GLY A 284 -14.95 -33.82 -76.11
N VAL A 285 -13.99 -34.73 -75.89
CA VAL A 285 -13.96 -35.61 -74.71
C VAL A 285 -13.74 -34.81 -73.42
N THR A 286 -12.83 -33.84 -73.44
CA THR A 286 -12.57 -32.96 -72.28
C THR A 286 -13.79 -32.09 -71.96
N TYR A 287 -14.43 -31.50 -72.97
CA TYR A 287 -15.66 -30.72 -72.79
C TYR A 287 -16.83 -31.56 -72.23
N TYR A 288 -16.98 -32.80 -72.71
CA TYR A 288 -18.01 -33.71 -72.18
C TYR A 288 -17.73 -34.12 -70.72
N ALA A 289 -16.47 -34.39 -70.38
CA ALA A 289 -16.07 -34.71 -69.02
C ALA A 289 -16.33 -33.55 -68.05
N GLU A 290 -16.03 -32.32 -68.47
CA GLU A 290 -16.32 -31.12 -67.68
C GLU A 290 -17.83 -30.93 -67.47
N LYS A 291 -18.66 -31.15 -68.51
CA LYS A 291 -20.12 -31.08 -68.37
C LYS A 291 -20.72 -32.16 -67.49
N GLU A 292 -20.20 -33.39 -67.52
CA GLU A 292 -20.65 -34.43 -66.60
C GLU A 292 -20.25 -34.12 -65.16
N ARG A 293 -19.08 -33.49 -64.95
CA ARG A 293 -18.69 -32.97 -63.64
C ARG A 293 -19.63 -31.87 -63.15
N GLU A 294 -20.00 -30.91 -63.99
CA GLU A 294 -20.98 -29.87 -63.65
C GLU A 294 -22.36 -30.45 -63.32
N LYS A 295 -22.81 -31.49 -64.06
CA LYS A 295 -24.06 -32.20 -63.75
C LYS A 295 -24.00 -32.96 -62.44
N LEU A 296 -22.87 -33.55 -62.09
CA LEU A 296 -22.67 -34.23 -60.82
C LEU A 296 -22.66 -33.21 -59.67
N GLU A 297 -21.99 -32.08 -59.85
CA GLU A 297 -21.93 -30.99 -58.88
C GLU A 297 -23.33 -30.40 -58.62
N MET A 298 -24.13 -30.19 -59.67
CA MET A 298 -25.53 -29.76 -59.51
C MET A 298 -26.41 -30.81 -58.82
N ARG A 299 -26.19 -32.10 -59.08
CA ARG A 299 -26.89 -33.20 -58.39
C ARG A 299 -26.54 -33.23 -56.90
N LEU A 300 -25.25 -33.09 -56.57
CA LEU A 300 -24.78 -33.04 -55.19
C LEU A 300 -25.31 -31.81 -54.45
N GLN A 301 -25.33 -30.63 -55.08
CA GLN A 301 -25.90 -29.42 -54.48
C GLN A 301 -27.40 -29.58 -54.19
N LYS A 302 -28.15 -30.24 -55.09
CA LYS A 302 -29.55 -30.57 -54.85
C LYS A 302 -29.69 -31.56 -53.68
N ALA A 303 -28.88 -32.63 -53.67
CA ALA A 303 -28.88 -33.61 -52.59
C ALA A 303 -28.51 -32.98 -51.23
N GLU A 304 -27.61 -31.99 -51.18
CA GLU A 304 -27.29 -31.25 -49.96
C GLU A 304 -28.48 -30.41 -49.44
N GLN A 305 -29.27 -29.84 -50.34
CA GLN A 305 -30.43 -29.04 -49.97
C GLN A 305 -31.56 -29.94 -49.49
N ASP A 306 -31.87 -31.00 -50.24
CA ASP A 306 -32.87 -32.00 -49.90
C ASP A 306 -32.45 -32.77 -48.62
N ALA A 307 -31.15 -32.95 -48.36
CA ALA A 307 -30.65 -33.61 -47.16
C ALA A 307 -30.93 -32.81 -45.89
N LYS A 308 -30.98 -31.47 -45.96
CA LYS A 308 -31.36 -30.63 -44.81
C LYS A 308 -32.83 -30.81 -44.48
N GLU A 309 -33.69 -30.90 -45.49
CA GLU A 309 -35.12 -31.16 -45.31
C GLU A 309 -35.37 -32.58 -44.82
N ALA A 310 -34.62 -33.56 -45.33
CA ALA A 310 -34.64 -34.93 -44.85
C ALA A 310 -34.15 -35.03 -43.40
N TYR A 311 -33.09 -34.30 -43.03
CA TYR A 311 -32.60 -34.23 -41.65
C TYR A 311 -33.65 -33.65 -40.69
N ILE A 312 -34.30 -32.54 -41.07
CA ILE A 312 -35.38 -31.93 -40.26
C ILE A 312 -36.52 -32.93 -40.08
N TYR A 313 -36.91 -33.61 -41.16
CA TYR A 313 -37.93 -34.65 -41.11
C TYR A 313 -37.56 -35.78 -40.15
N ILE A 314 -36.34 -36.34 -40.28
CA ILE A 314 -35.86 -37.40 -39.38
C ILE A 314 -35.86 -36.92 -37.93
N ARG A 315 -35.42 -35.68 -37.68
CA ARG A 315 -35.41 -35.09 -36.34
C ARG A 315 -36.82 -34.96 -35.75
N THR A 316 -37.79 -34.47 -36.52
CA THR A 316 -39.19 -34.43 -36.05
C THR A 316 -39.73 -35.81 -35.71
N GLN A 317 -39.40 -36.84 -36.49
CA GLN A 317 -39.81 -38.21 -36.18
C GLN A 317 -39.13 -38.75 -34.90
N ILE A 318 -37.86 -38.40 -34.67
CA ILE A 318 -37.16 -38.73 -33.42
C ILE A 318 -37.78 -37.99 -32.23
N ASP A 319 -38.14 -36.72 -32.39
CA ASP A 319 -38.81 -35.90 -31.38
C ASP A 319 -40.21 -36.47 -31.03
N ASP A 320 -40.89 -37.06 -32.02
CA ASP A 320 -42.16 -37.80 -31.85
C ASP A 320 -41.97 -39.17 -31.17
N GLY A 321 -40.74 -39.56 -30.84
CA GLY A 321 -40.40 -40.78 -30.10
C GLY A 321 -40.09 -42.01 -30.96
N ILE A 322 -39.95 -41.85 -32.28
CA ILE A 322 -39.58 -42.94 -33.20
C ILE A 322 -38.07 -43.20 -33.11
N SER A 323 -37.66 -44.47 -33.22
CA SER A 323 -36.24 -44.80 -33.21
C SER A 323 -35.49 -44.23 -34.42
N ILE A 324 -34.21 -43.87 -34.25
CA ILE A 324 -33.38 -43.28 -35.32
C ILE A 324 -33.37 -44.18 -36.58
N LYS A 325 -33.37 -45.50 -36.39
CA LYS A 325 -33.39 -46.48 -37.48
C LYS A 325 -34.70 -46.41 -38.28
N GLU A 326 -35.84 -46.42 -37.58
CA GLU A 326 -37.16 -46.34 -38.22
C GLU A 326 -37.38 -44.97 -38.87
N ALA A 327 -36.91 -43.89 -38.26
CA ALA A 327 -36.99 -42.54 -38.82
C ALA A 327 -36.15 -42.41 -40.11
N LEU A 328 -34.97 -43.04 -40.17
CA LEU A 328 -34.15 -43.13 -41.39
C LEU A 328 -34.84 -43.94 -42.49
N ASP A 329 -35.48 -45.06 -42.15
CA ASP A 329 -36.20 -45.88 -43.12
C ASP A 329 -37.44 -45.15 -43.68
N LEU A 330 -38.15 -44.38 -42.85
CA LEU A 330 -39.24 -43.48 -43.29
C LEU A 330 -38.74 -42.36 -44.21
N ALA A 331 -37.57 -41.79 -43.91
CA ALA A 331 -36.96 -40.79 -44.78
C ALA A 331 -36.54 -41.38 -46.13
N LYS A 332 -35.96 -42.58 -46.15
CA LYS A 332 -35.62 -43.31 -47.39
C LYS A 332 -36.83 -43.51 -48.30
N GLN A 333 -37.98 -43.87 -47.72
CA GLN A 333 -39.22 -44.06 -48.48
C GLN A 333 -39.75 -42.75 -49.11
N LYS A 334 -39.54 -41.62 -48.43
CA LYS A 334 -40.05 -40.30 -48.83
C LYS A 334 -39.20 -39.64 -49.92
N TYR A 335 -37.88 -39.63 -49.75
CA TYR A 335 -36.98 -38.88 -50.64
C TYR A 335 -36.43 -39.71 -51.80
N ARG A 336 -36.38 -41.05 -51.68
CA ARG A 336 -35.99 -42.01 -52.74
C ARG A 336 -34.67 -41.71 -53.47
N ASP A 337 -33.80 -40.93 -52.84
CA ASP A 337 -32.46 -40.58 -53.32
C ASP A 337 -31.44 -40.93 -52.24
N ASP A 338 -30.48 -41.80 -52.58
CA ASP A 338 -29.53 -42.36 -51.62
C ASP A 338 -28.53 -41.30 -51.13
N ASP A 339 -28.12 -40.37 -52.00
CA ASP A 339 -27.16 -39.31 -51.66
C ASP A 339 -27.75 -38.34 -50.61
N THR A 340 -29.01 -37.94 -50.82
CA THR A 340 -29.80 -37.13 -49.88
C THR A 340 -29.89 -37.79 -48.48
N ILE A 341 -30.17 -39.09 -48.44
CA ILE A 341 -30.29 -39.83 -47.17
C ILE A 341 -28.93 -40.01 -46.49
N ASN A 342 -27.87 -40.33 -47.25
CA ASN A 342 -26.53 -40.47 -46.71
C ASN A 342 -26.05 -39.18 -46.07
N LEU A 343 -26.24 -38.03 -46.74
CA LEU A 343 -25.92 -36.71 -46.19
C LEU A 343 -26.73 -36.40 -44.93
N ALA A 344 -28.04 -36.68 -44.93
CA ALA A 344 -28.89 -36.50 -43.74
C ALA A 344 -28.45 -37.38 -42.55
N SER A 345 -28.07 -38.64 -42.82
CA SER A 345 -27.56 -39.58 -41.80
C SER A 345 -26.24 -39.12 -41.18
N LEU A 346 -25.38 -38.47 -41.97
CA LEU A 346 -24.13 -37.86 -41.51
C LEU A 346 -24.38 -36.71 -40.53
N LEU A 347 -25.38 -35.86 -40.81
CA LEU A 347 -25.78 -34.77 -39.92
C LEU A 347 -26.28 -35.29 -38.56
N ILE A 348 -27.07 -36.37 -38.56
CA ILE A 348 -27.54 -37.01 -37.33
C ILE A 348 -26.37 -37.61 -36.55
N THR A 349 -25.45 -38.29 -37.25
CA THR A 349 -24.26 -38.88 -36.63
C THR A 349 -23.40 -37.82 -35.95
N ARG A 350 -23.23 -36.66 -36.57
CA ARG A 350 -22.54 -35.51 -35.97
C ARG A 350 -23.22 -35.08 -34.67
N ASP A 351 -24.53 -34.93 -34.67
CA ASP A 351 -25.27 -34.48 -33.48
C ASP A 351 -25.19 -35.51 -32.34
N ILE A 352 -25.24 -36.81 -32.63
CA ILE A 352 -25.03 -37.89 -31.65
C ILE A 352 -23.63 -37.79 -31.02
N GLN A 353 -22.60 -37.55 -31.84
CA GLN A 353 -21.24 -37.37 -31.34
C GLN A 353 -21.10 -36.14 -30.45
N ASP A 354 -21.77 -35.04 -30.80
CA ASP A 354 -21.74 -33.82 -30.00
C ASP A 354 -22.47 -33.99 -28.66
N ILE A 355 -23.57 -34.77 -28.64
CA ILE A 355 -24.24 -35.15 -27.38
C ILE A 355 -23.31 -35.99 -26.52
N SER A 356 -22.66 -37.02 -27.08
CA SER A 356 -21.72 -37.87 -26.35
C SER A 356 -20.54 -37.08 -25.75
N LYS A 357 -20.00 -36.10 -26.48
CA LYS A 357 -18.98 -35.18 -25.95
C LYS A 357 -19.50 -34.33 -24.79
N LYS A 358 -20.74 -33.85 -24.86
CA LYS A 358 -21.35 -33.09 -23.76
C LYS A 358 -21.62 -33.97 -22.54
N GLU A 359 -22.03 -35.22 -22.72
CA GLU A 359 -22.24 -36.18 -21.61
C GLU A 359 -20.95 -36.51 -20.86
N THR A 360 -19.84 -36.66 -21.58
CA THR A 360 -18.52 -36.88 -20.95
C THR A 360 -18.07 -35.66 -20.16
N GLN A 361 -18.27 -34.44 -20.68
CA GLN A 361 -18.01 -33.19 -19.97
C GLN A 361 -18.90 -33.02 -18.72
N ILE A 362 -20.19 -33.36 -18.81
CA ILE A 362 -21.08 -33.33 -17.64
C ILE A 362 -20.60 -34.30 -16.57
N SER A 363 -20.15 -35.49 -16.96
CA SER A 363 -19.65 -36.50 -16.03
C SER A 363 -18.38 -36.03 -15.31
N SER A 364 -17.42 -35.44 -16.03
CA SER A 364 -16.21 -34.88 -15.42
C SER A 364 -16.51 -33.71 -14.48
N LEU A 365 -17.43 -32.81 -14.88
CA LEU A 365 -17.84 -31.68 -14.03
C LEU A 365 -18.55 -32.14 -12.75
N LYS A 366 -19.35 -33.21 -12.81
CA LYS A 366 -19.97 -33.81 -11.61
C LYS A 366 -18.91 -34.35 -10.66
N GLU A 367 -17.89 -35.01 -11.19
CA GLU A 367 -16.76 -35.51 -10.37
C GLU A 367 -16.01 -34.36 -9.70
N GLU A 368 -15.72 -33.28 -10.43
CA GLU A 368 -15.10 -32.08 -9.87
C GLU A 368 -15.94 -31.43 -8.77
N ILE A 369 -17.27 -31.36 -8.93
CA ILE A 369 -18.18 -30.87 -7.89
C ILE A 369 -18.07 -31.72 -6.63
N THR A 370 -18.14 -33.05 -6.76
CA THR A 370 -18.01 -33.94 -5.60
C THR A 370 -16.66 -33.79 -4.90
N ASN A 371 -15.57 -33.63 -5.65
CA ASN A 371 -14.25 -33.39 -5.08
C ASN A 371 -14.22 -32.05 -4.31
N ARG A 372 -14.78 -30.98 -4.89
CA ARG A 372 -14.87 -29.67 -4.22
C ARG A 372 -15.72 -29.69 -2.95
N GLU A 373 -16.82 -30.44 -2.95
CA GLU A 373 -17.65 -30.62 -1.74
C GLU A 373 -16.86 -31.30 -0.61
N THR A 374 -16.03 -32.29 -0.92
CA THR A 374 -15.17 -32.93 0.09
C THR A 374 -14.07 -31.99 0.61
N GLU A 375 -13.48 -31.14 -0.25
CA GLU A 375 -12.51 -30.12 0.17
C GLU A 375 -13.15 -29.06 1.07
N TYR A 376 -14.39 -28.66 0.75
CA TYR A 376 -15.17 -27.72 1.55
C TYR A 376 -15.47 -28.27 2.94
N GLN A 377 -15.90 -29.54 3.03
CA GLN A 377 -16.13 -30.21 4.33
C GLN A 377 -14.86 -30.28 5.18
N LYS A 378 -13.70 -30.64 4.59
CA LYS A 378 -12.41 -30.63 5.31
C LYS A 378 -12.04 -29.25 5.84
N SER A 379 -12.27 -28.21 5.05
CA SER A 379 -11.99 -26.82 5.45
C SER A 379 -12.91 -26.38 6.59
N PHE A 380 -14.20 -26.76 6.53
CA PHE A 380 -15.16 -26.48 7.59
C PHE A 380 -14.79 -27.17 8.91
N GLU A 381 -14.34 -28.43 8.87
CA GLU A 381 -13.83 -29.13 10.06
C GLU A 381 -12.60 -28.44 10.68
N GLN A 382 -11.71 -27.88 9.84
CA GLN A 382 -10.55 -27.12 10.33
C GLN A 382 -10.98 -25.82 11.01
N ILE A 383 -11.95 -25.10 10.44
CA ILE A 383 -12.52 -23.89 11.05
C ILE A 383 -13.14 -24.22 12.42
N ALA A 384 -13.95 -25.28 12.50
CA ALA A 384 -14.55 -25.69 13.77
C ALA A 384 -13.50 -26.00 14.85
N LYS A 385 -12.37 -26.64 14.49
CA LYS A 385 -11.25 -26.88 15.41
C LYS A 385 -10.61 -25.56 15.87
N LEU A 386 -10.42 -24.60 14.97
CA LEU A 386 -9.88 -23.27 15.31
C LEU A 386 -10.82 -22.47 16.21
N GLU A 387 -12.13 -22.57 16.01
CA GLU A 387 -13.11 -21.91 16.89
C GLU A 387 -13.09 -22.50 18.30
N GLN A 388 -12.91 -23.82 18.41
CA GLN A 388 -12.75 -24.49 19.70
C GLN A 388 -11.48 -24.03 20.44
N THR A 389 -10.35 -23.89 19.74
CA THR A 389 -9.09 -23.39 20.35
C THR A 389 -9.17 -21.91 20.73
N ILE A 390 -9.84 -21.08 19.93
CA ILE A 390 -10.08 -19.68 20.29
C ILE A 390 -10.94 -19.60 21.56
N SER A 391 -11.95 -20.45 21.68
CA SER A 391 -12.82 -20.49 22.86
C SER A 391 -12.05 -20.91 24.12
N SER A 392 -11.16 -21.89 24.03
CA SER A 392 -10.32 -22.27 25.17
C SER A 392 -9.33 -21.16 25.56
N LEU A 393 -8.69 -20.52 24.58
CA LEU A 393 -7.78 -19.38 24.84
C LEU A 393 -8.49 -18.19 25.48
N LYS A 394 -9.71 -17.88 25.06
CA LYS A 394 -10.54 -16.84 25.70
C LYS A 394 -10.84 -17.16 27.16
N GLY A 395 -11.12 -18.43 27.47
CA GLY A 395 -11.28 -18.90 28.85
C GLY A 395 -10.03 -18.65 29.69
N SER A 396 -8.87 -19.13 29.22
CA SER A 396 -7.59 -18.94 29.92
C SER A 396 -7.19 -17.47 30.07
N LEU A 397 -7.50 -16.63 29.08
CA LEU A 397 -7.24 -15.19 29.17
C LEU A 397 -8.11 -14.54 30.25
N SER A 398 -9.39 -14.90 30.34
CA SER A 398 -10.28 -14.40 31.38
C SER A 398 -9.80 -14.79 32.78
N GLU A 399 -9.32 -16.03 32.95
CA GLU A 399 -8.73 -16.48 34.21
C GLU A 399 -7.49 -15.65 34.58
N LYS A 400 -6.57 -15.44 33.63
CA LYS A 400 -5.36 -14.63 33.86
C LYS A 400 -5.65 -13.16 34.15
N VAL A 401 -6.65 -12.58 33.50
CA VAL A 401 -7.10 -11.20 33.80
C VAL A 401 -7.63 -11.11 35.23
N ASN A 402 -8.42 -12.09 35.68
CA ASN A 402 -8.93 -12.12 37.05
C ASN A 402 -7.79 -12.29 38.08
N GLU A 403 -6.82 -13.16 37.81
CA GLU A 403 -5.62 -13.32 38.66
C GLU A 403 -4.81 -12.02 38.77
N LEU A 404 -4.61 -11.31 37.65
CA LEU A 404 -3.88 -10.03 37.64
C LEU A 404 -4.63 -8.95 38.42
N ASN A 405 -5.95 -8.88 38.28
CA ASN A 405 -6.77 -7.93 39.05
C ASN A 405 -6.67 -8.21 40.55
N LEU A 406 -6.73 -9.47 40.96
CA LEU A 406 -6.55 -9.87 42.36
C LEU A 406 -5.15 -9.52 42.90
N PHE A 407 -4.11 -9.71 42.07
CA PHE A 407 -2.75 -9.33 42.44
C PHE A 407 -2.60 -7.81 42.61
N LYS A 408 -3.21 -7.04 41.69
CA LYS A 408 -3.22 -5.58 41.76
C LYS A 408 -3.91 -5.08 43.02
N GLU A 409 -5.07 -5.64 43.36
CA GLU A 409 -5.82 -5.29 44.57
C GLU A 409 -4.99 -5.55 45.84
N LYS A 410 -4.33 -6.72 45.92
CA LYS A 410 -3.42 -7.04 47.03
C LYS A 410 -2.25 -6.06 47.14
N ALA A 411 -1.64 -5.70 46.01
CA ALA A 411 -0.54 -4.74 46.00
C ALA A 411 -1.00 -3.34 46.44
N GLU A 412 -2.19 -2.90 46.04
CA GLU A 412 -2.78 -1.63 46.49
C GLU A 412 -3.07 -1.64 48.00
N GLU A 413 -3.58 -2.74 48.55
CA GLU A 413 -3.79 -2.89 49.99
C GLU A 413 -2.46 -2.85 50.78
N GLU A 414 -1.43 -3.55 50.30
CA GLU A 414 -0.10 -3.55 50.93
C GLU A 414 0.54 -2.15 50.91
N MET A 415 0.45 -1.45 49.78
CA MET A 415 0.95 -0.07 49.65
C MET A 415 0.21 0.88 50.59
N LYS A 416 -1.11 0.70 50.74
CA LYS A 416 -1.90 1.51 51.68
C LYS A 416 -1.51 1.25 53.14
N LYS A 417 -1.34 -0.02 53.54
CA LYS A 417 -0.87 -0.37 54.88
C LYS A 417 0.52 0.21 55.16
N PHE A 418 1.43 0.12 54.19
CA PHE A 418 2.77 0.68 54.31
C PHE A 418 2.73 2.22 54.44
N ALA A 419 1.88 2.91 53.67
CA ALA A 419 1.69 4.35 53.79
C ALA A 419 1.15 4.75 55.17
N GLU A 420 0.16 4.03 55.70
CA GLU A 420 -0.40 4.28 57.04
C GLU A 420 0.63 4.05 58.15
N GLU A 421 1.42 2.99 58.05
CA GLU A 421 2.48 2.66 59.02
C GLU A 421 3.62 3.70 59.00
N THR A 422 4.05 4.11 57.81
CA THR A 422 5.06 5.17 57.66
C THR A 422 4.57 6.52 58.17
N GLU A 423 3.33 6.91 57.88
CA GLU A 423 2.74 8.16 58.40
C GLU A 423 2.69 8.15 59.94
N LYS A 424 2.31 7.01 60.54
CA LYS A 424 2.30 6.86 62.00
C LYS A 424 3.72 7.00 62.58
N ASN A 425 4.70 6.31 61.99
CA ASN A 425 6.09 6.39 62.43
C ASN A 425 6.66 7.81 62.31
N PHE A 426 6.31 8.54 61.24
CA PHE A 426 6.71 9.94 61.08
C PHE A 426 6.06 10.86 62.12
N LYS A 427 4.78 10.67 62.43
CA LYS A 427 4.10 11.43 63.49
C LYS A 427 4.75 11.20 64.86
N GLU A 428 5.02 9.95 65.22
CA GLU A 428 5.69 9.62 66.47
C GLU A 428 7.11 10.21 66.54
N ALA A 429 7.84 10.24 65.41
CA ALA A 429 9.17 10.86 65.35
C ALA A 429 9.10 12.39 65.50
N ILE A 430 8.13 13.04 64.87
CA ILE A 430 7.91 14.49 64.98
C ILE A 430 7.54 14.86 66.42
N GLU A 431 6.62 14.14 67.06
CA GLU A 431 6.22 14.40 68.45
C GLU A 431 7.42 14.30 69.41
N LYS A 432 8.30 13.31 69.24
CA LYS A 432 9.53 13.20 70.02
C LYS A 432 10.46 14.40 69.83
N LEU A 433 10.66 14.83 68.59
CA LEU A 433 11.50 16.00 68.29
C LEU A 433 10.90 17.30 68.85
N VAL A 434 9.57 17.44 68.85
CA VAL A 434 8.89 18.59 69.46
C VAL A 434 9.13 18.61 70.98
N GLN A 435 8.95 17.47 71.66
CA GLN A 435 9.21 17.37 73.10
C GLN A 435 10.67 17.67 73.45
N GLU A 436 11.62 17.18 72.65
CA GLU A 436 13.04 17.46 72.84
C GLU A 436 13.38 18.95 72.67
N ASN A 437 12.79 19.61 71.66
CA ASN A 437 12.95 21.04 71.46
C ASN A 437 12.35 21.88 72.60
N GLU A 438 11.16 21.53 73.10
CA GLU A 438 10.55 22.23 74.25
C GLU A 438 11.44 22.13 75.50
N GLN A 439 12.01 20.94 75.75
CA GLN A 439 12.94 20.74 76.86
C GLN A 439 14.19 21.61 76.71
N LEU A 440 14.79 21.64 75.51
CA LEU A 440 15.95 22.48 75.23
C LEU A 440 15.64 23.98 75.38
N GLU A 441 14.45 24.44 74.98
CA GLU A 441 14.02 25.82 75.19
C GLU A 441 13.90 26.17 76.68
N THR A 442 13.33 25.27 77.50
CA THR A 442 13.27 25.48 78.96
C THR A 442 14.65 25.53 79.61
N ASP A 443 15.57 24.64 79.19
CA ASP A 443 16.94 24.61 79.71
C ASP A 443 17.71 25.88 79.32
N LEU A 444 17.48 26.39 78.11
CA LEU A 444 18.09 27.62 77.61
C LEU A 444 17.56 28.85 78.36
N ALA A 445 16.25 28.92 78.61
CA ALA A 445 15.65 29.97 79.43
C ALA A 445 16.17 29.93 80.88
N GLY A 446 16.26 28.73 81.47
CA GLY A 446 16.84 28.53 82.80
C GLY A 446 18.28 29.03 82.87
N SER A 447 19.11 28.66 81.88
CA SER A 447 20.49 29.12 81.75
C SER A 447 20.59 30.65 81.60
N GLY A 448 19.69 31.27 80.82
CA GLY A 448 19.59 32.73 80.70
C GLY A 448 19.39 33.43 82.05
N THR A 449 18.48 32.92 82.89
CA THR A 449 18.25 33.51 84.23
C THR A 449 19.46 33.40 85.17
N VAL A 450 20.30 32.36 84.98
CA VAL A 450 21.53 32.18 85.74
C VAL A 450 22.59 33.17 85.26
N ILE A 451 22.72 33.35 83.95
CA ILE A 451 23.60 34.36 83.36
C ILE A 451 23.25 35.75 83.88
N ASP A 452 21.97 36.13 83.89
CA ASP A 452 21.52 37.43 84.41
C ASP A 452 21.86 37.60 85.90
N ARG A 453 21.65 36.57 86.72
CA ARG A 453 22.02 36.58 88.15
C ARG A 453 23.53 36.76 88.34
N LEU A 454 24.35 35.99 87.62
CA LEU A 454 25.80 36.10 87.66
C LEU A 454 26.29 37.46 87.15
N HIS A 455 25.58 38.08 86.22
CA HIS A 455 25.89 39.42 85.73
C HIS A 455 25.65 40.48 86.80
N VAL A 456 24.52 40.42 87.50
CA VAL A 456 24.22 41.30 88.64
C VAL A 456 25.23 41.12 89.78
N GLU A 457 25.55 39.89 90.13
CA GLU A 457 26.53 39.60 91.20
C GLU A 457 27.93 40.11 90.84
N ASN A 458 28.37 39.91 89.60
CA ASN A 458 29.63 40.50 89.11
C ASN A 458 29.62 42.03 89.18
N SER A 459 28.49 42.69 88.88
CA SER A 459 28.37 44.15 89.00
C SER A 459 28.53 44.60 90.45
N ILE A 460 27.86 43.93 91.39
CA ILE A 460 27.97 44.21 92.83
C ILE A 460 29.40 44.01 93.33
N LEU A 461 30.06 42.93 92.89
CA LEU A 461 31.45 42.65 93.25
C LEU A 461 32.41 43.71 92.70
N LYS A 462 32.20 44.18 91.46
CA LYS A 462 32.98 45.30 90.89
C LYS A 462 32.82 46.57 91.70
N ASP A 463 31.60 46.94 92.09
CA ASP A 463 31.34 48.13 92.91
C ASP A 463 31.97 48.01 94.30
N ASN A 464 31.90 46.83 94.92
CA ASN A 464 32.54 46.59 96.22
C ASN A 464 34.07 46.64 96.12
N ASN A 465 34.64 46.11 95.04
CA ASN A 465 36.08 46.18 94.81
C ASN A 465 36.54 47.63 94.62
N ALA A 466 35.80 48.43 93.85
CA ALA A 466 36.09 49.86 93.68
C ALA A 466 36.03 50.65 95.02
N LYS A 467 35.06 50.33 95.88
CA LYS A 467 34.99 50.92 97.25
C LYS A 467 36.17 50.51 98.12
N ALA A 468 36.58 49.24 98.06
CA ALA A 468 37.73 48.75 98.80
C ALA A 468 39.03 49.40 98.30
N GLU A 469 39.20 49.57 96.99
CA GLU A 469 40.32 50.27 96.38
C GLU A 469 40.40 51.73 96.86
N SER A 470 39.29 52.48 96.81
CA SER A 470 39.24 53.86 97.31
C SER A 470 39.60 53.97 98.80
N LYS A 471 39.14 53.02 99.62
CA LYS A 471 39.46 53.00 101.05
C LYS A 471 40.92 52.63 101.32
N ASN A 472 41.48 51.76 100.49
CA ASN A 472 42.89 51.40 100.56
C ASN A 472 43.79 52.58 100.16
N GLU A 473 43.39 53.37 99.16
CA GLU A 473 44.06 54.62 98.80
C GLU A 473 44.02 55.66 99.93
N GLU A 474 42.88 55.81 100.63
CA GLU A 474 42.75 56.67 101.81
C GLU A 474 43.69 56.23 102.93
N LEU A 475 43.67 54.94 103.29
CA LEU A 475 44.56 54.38 104.32
C LEU A 475 46.04 54.53 103.91
N GLN A 476 46.39 54.37 102.64
CA GLN A 476 47.75 54.62 102.18
C GLN A 476 48.17 56.08 102.32
N LYS A 477 47.25 57.05 102.13
CA LYS A 477 47.53 58.47 102.41
C LYS A 477 47.73 58.70 103.90
N GLU A 478 46.87 58.14 104.73
CA GLU A 478 46.95 58.25 106.19
C GLU A 478 48.24 57.62 106.75
N ILE A 479 48.64 56.45 106.22
CA ILE A 479 49.93 55.82 106.55
C ILE A 479 51.10 56.73 106.14
N ARG A 480 51.06 57.35 104.96
CA ARG A 480 52.11 58.31 104.54
C ARG A 480 52.17 59.52 105.48
N GLU A 481 51.03 60.05 105.89
CA GLU A 481 50.96 61.16 106.85
C GLU A 481 51.54 60.76 108.22
N LEU A 482 51.23 59.56 108.71
CA LEU A 482 51.79 59.01 109.94
C LEU A 482 53.30 58.75 109.85
N TYR A 483 53.81 58.28 108.70
CA TYR A 483 55.25 58.14 108.47
C TYR A 483 55.97 59.50 108.46
N ILE A 484 55.36 60.54 107.87
CA ILE A 484 55.88 61.91 107.91
C ILE A 484 55.87 62.46 109.35
N PHE A 485 54.78 62.22 110.10
CA PHE A 485 54.68 62.61 111.51
C PHE A 485 55.74 61.91 112.38
N LYS A 486 55.95 60.60 112.19
CA LYS A 486 56.99 59.83 112.89
C LYS A 486 58.40 60.32 112.55
N ALA A 487 58.65 60.72 111.30
CA ALA A 487 59.93 61.30 110.89
C ALA A 487 60.18 62.67 111.55
N MET A 488 59.14 63.49 111.75
CA MET A 488 59.26 64.76 112.49
C MET A 488 59.47 64.54 114.00
N TYR A 489 58.77 63.59 114.61
CA TYR A 489 58.88 63.31 116.06
C TYR A 489 60.27 62.79 116.46
N ASN A 490 60.90 61.98 115.59
CA ASN A 490 62.24 61.43 115.83
C ASN A 490 63.39 62.44 115.68
N GLN A 491 63.16 63.66 115.16
CA GLN A 491 64.16 64.74 115.18
C GLN A 491 64.18 65.55 116.49
N SER A 492 63.13 65.45 117.31
CA SER A 492 62.94 66.26 118.53
C SER A 492 63.32 65.55 119.85
N SER A 493 63.81 64.31 119.81
CA SER A 493 64.13 63.52 121.01
C SER A 493 65.51 62.86 120.92
N ASN A 494 66.57 63.69 120.92
CA ASN A 494 67.96 63.25 121.04
C ASN A 494 68.65 64.01 122.19
N SER A 495 68.54 63.49 123.42
CA SER A 495 69.43 63.83 124.56
C SER A 495 69.32 62.78 125.67
N SER A 496 70.16 61.72 125.60
CA SER A 496 70.89 61.05 126.70
C SER A 496 71.11 59.55 126.44
N GLU A 497 72.37 59.18 126.15
CA GLU A 497 73.13 57.96 126.52
C GLU A 497 72.57 56.55 126.21
N SER A 498 73.31 55.51 125.80
CA SER A 498 74.57 55.26 125.06
C SER A 498 74.81 53.74 125.09
N LYS A 499 75.08 53.12 123.91
CA LYS A 499 75.75 51.80 123.63
C LYS A 499 74.97 50.53 124.02
N GLU A 500 74.84 49.47 123.21
CA GLU A 500 75.65 48.83 122.15
C GLU A 500 74.78 48.54 120.90
N GLY A 501 75.24 48.74 119.65
CA GLY A 501 75.76 47.67 118.76
C GLY A 501 74.68 46.64 118.40
N GLU A 502 74.16 46.46 117.18
CA GLU A 502 74.75 46.48 115.84
C GLU A 502 73.64 46.62 114.76
N SER A 503 74.06 47.11 113.58
CA SER A 503 73.56 46.94 112.20
C SER A 503 72.54 45.82 111.92
N VAL A 504 71.63 45.86 110.95
CA VAL A 504 71.80 45.99 109.48
C VAL A 504 70.37 46.12 108.93
N SER A 505 69.91 47.23 108.34
CA SER A 505 70.04 47.57 106.90
C SER A 505 69.76 46.47 105.87
N GLU A 506 69.07 45.37 106.18
CA GLU A 506 68.86 44.26 105.21
C GLU A 506 67.40 43.85 104.92
N ILE A 507 66.38 44.42 105.58
CA ILE A 507 64.98 43.98 105.34
C ILE A 507 64.27 44.83 104.26
N PHE A 508 64.87 45.92 103.79
CA PHE A 508 64.24 46.81 102.80
C PHE A 508 64.32 46.35 101.34
N SER A 509 64.93 45.20 101.04
CA SER A 509 65.14 44.69 99.68
C SER A 509 64.25 43.48 99.30
N ASP A 510 63.76 42.70 100.27
CA ASP A 510 63.06 41.43 99.98
C ASP A 510 61.56 41.59 99.70
N GLU A 511 60.95 42.72 100.04
CA GLU A 511 59.50 42.91 99.91
C GLU A 511 59.09 43.64 98.62
N ILE A 512 60.03 44.29 97.93
CA ILE A 512 59.79 44.91 96.62
C ILE A 512 59.94 43.89 95.47
N GLN A 513 60.67 42.80 95.67
CA GLN A 513 60.90 41.77 94.64
C GLN A 513 59.77 40.73 94.49
N ARG A 514 58.81 40.66 95.42
CA ARG A 514 57.63 39.77 95.28
C ARG A 514 56.47 40.39 94.48
N ILE A 515 56.54 41.67 94.13
CA ILE A 515 55.47 42.35 93.38
C ILE A 515 55.67 42.26 91.85
N SER A 516 56.84 41.82 91.37
CA SER A 516 57.13 41.71 89.93
C SER A 516 56.93 40.32 89.32
N GLU A 517 56.47 39.31 90.08
CA GLU A 517 56.23 37.95 89.58
C GLU A 517 54.80 37.48 89.82
N LEU A 518 53.85 38.05 89.09
CA LEU A 518 52.57 37.39 88.82
C LEU A 518 52.33 37.32 87.30
N PRO A 519 52.10 36.12 86.74
CA PRO A 519 52.09 35.86 85.30
C PRO A 519 50.84 36.41 84.58
N PRO A 520 50.92 36.66 83.26
CA PRO A 520 49.81 37.18 82.47
C PRO A 520 48.71 36.12 82.18
N LEU A 521 47.49 36.65 81.99
CA LEU A 521 46.21 36.01 81.67
C LEU A 521 46.27 34.77 80.75
N LYS A 522 45.68 33.65 81.18
CA LYS A 522 45.21 32.58 80.28
C LYS A 522 43.78 32.87 79.82
N LYS A 523 43.62 33.18 78.53
CA LYS A 523 42.34 33.07 77.81
C LYS A 523 41.96 31.58 77.75
N CYS A 524 40.83 31.20 78.34
CA CYS A 524 40.18 29.91 78.07
C CYS A 524 39.20 30.09 76.91
N GLY A 525 39.31 29.21 75.92
CA GLY A 525 38.63 29.30 74.63
C GLY A 525 37.15 28.91 74.65
N LEU A 526 36.44 29.41 73.64
CA LEU A 526 35.15 28.92 73.19
C LEU A 526 35.34 27.60 72.42
N PRO A 527 34.53 26.56 72.65
CA PRO A 527 34.38 25.47 71.70
C PRO A 527 33.44 25.87 70.55
N ASN A 528 33.71 25.34 69.36
CA ASN A 528 32.87 25.44 68.16
C ASN A 528 31.50 24.78 68.34
#